data_AF-A0A0B8NY57-F1
#
_entry.id   AF-A0A0B8NY57-F1
#
_cell.length_a   1.000
_cell.length_b   1.000
_cell.length_c   1.000
_cell.angle_alpha   90.00
_cell.angle_beta   90.00
_cell.angle_gamma   90.00
#
_symmetry.space_group_name_H-M   'P 1'
#
loop_
_entity.id
_entity.type
_entity.pdbx_description
1 polymer ?
#
loop_
_entity_poly.entity_id
_entity_poly.type
_entity_poly.pdbx_seq_one_letter_code
_entity_poly.pdbx_strand_id
1 'polypeptide(L)'
;MVLGLILSQLGLVPNTLPISKWTKKLLSYSIIGLGFGISLSEAFQATSSGIGLIVTTIFVTLILGTWIALKIGLDKKTGYLISSGTAICGGSAIAAVSPAINANANQTGLALRLCLCSTLLHCLSSLLSAML
;
A
#
# COMPACT_ATOMS: atom_id res chain seq x y z
N MET A 1 -9.06 2.62 -7.44
CA MET A 1 -9.35 1.23 -7.01
C MET A 1 -10.76 0.78 -7.40
N VAL A 2 -11.81 1.59 -7.19
CA VAL A 2 -13.20 1.30 -7.62
C VAL A 2 -13.28 0.92 -9.11
N LEU A 3 -12.61 1.66 -9.99
CA LEU A 3 -12.58 1.38 -11.42
C LEU A 3 -11.93 0.02 -11.75
N GLY A 4 -10.90 -0.40 -11.00
CA GLY A 4 -10.22 -1.68 -11.19
C GLY A 4 -11.06 -2.89 -10.76
N LEU A 5 -11.87 -2.74 -9.71
CA LEU A 5 -12.83 -3.76 -9.29
C LEU A 5 -13.94 -3.96 -10.33
N ILE A 6 -14.42 -2.87 -10.93
CA ILE A 6 -15.42 -2.89 -12.01
C ILE A 6 -14.87 -3.56 -13.28
N LEU A 7 -13.62 -3.27 -13.65
CA LEU A 7 -12.94 -3.92 -14.77
C LEU A 7 -12.65 -5.41 -14.53
N SER A 8 -12.33 -5.80 -13.29
CA SER A 8 -12.14 -7.20 -12.91
C SER A 8 -13.43 -8.02 -12.98
N GLN A 9 -14.58 -7.40 -12.71
CA GLN A 9 -15.89 -8.05 -12.80
C GLN A 9 -16.34 -8.31 -14.25
N LEU A 10 -15.74 -7.65 -15.25
CA LEU A 10 -16.07 -7.83 -16.67
C LEU A 10 -15.28 -8.96 -17.36
N GLY A 11 -14.47 -9.73 -16.62
CA GLY A 11 -13.82 -10.95 -17.13
C GLY A 11 -12.73 -10.72 -18.19
N LEU A 12 -12.26 -9.48 -18.37
CA LEU A 12 -11.34 -9.09 -19.44
C LEU A 12 -9.86 -9.10 -19.01
N VAL A 13 -9.42 -10.11 -18.25
CA VAL A 13 -8.01 -10.29 -17.86
C VAL A 13 -7.42 -11.52 -18.55
N PRO A 14 -6.79 -11.36 -19.73
CA PRO A 14 -6.04 -12.45 -20.35
C PRO A 14 -4.79 -12.78 -19.49
N ASN A 15 -4.66 -14.06 -19.13
CA ASN A 15 -3.62 -14.62 -18.25
C ASN A 15 -2.18 -14.60 -18.82
N THR A 16 -1.93 -13.93 -19.96
CA THR A 16 -0.65 -13.97 -20.69
C THR A 16 0.15 -12.67 -20.62
N LEU A 17 -0.40 -11.59 -20.05
CA LEU A 17 0.29 -10.31 -19.97
C LEU A 17 1.10 -10.21 -18.66
N PRO A 18 2.42 -9.94 -18.70
CA PRO A 18 3.23 -9.70 -17.51
C PRO A 18 2.95 -8.29 -16.95
N ILE A 19 1.73 -8.09 -16.45
CA ILE A 19 1.23 -6.86 -15.80
C ILE A 19 2.15 -6.40 -14.67
N SER A 20 2.78 -7.35 -13.99
CA SER A 20 3.80 -7.14 -12.95
C SER A 20 4.93 -6.19 -13.39
N LYS A 21 5.43 -6.35 -14.62
CA LYS A 21 6.56 -5.56 -15.14
C LYS A 21 6.12 -4.14 -15.52
N TRP A 22 4.93 -4.03 -16.10
CA TRP A 22 4.35 -2.74 -16.48
C TRP A 22 3.96 -1.91 -15.25
N THR A 23 3.34 -2.51 -14.24
CA THR A 23 2.97 -1.83 -12.98
C THR A 23 4.17 -1.19 -12.31
N LYS A 24 5.31 -1.89 -12.21
CA LYS A 24 6.54 -1.33 -11.62
C LYS A 24 7.04 -0.09 -12.37
N LYS A 25 6.95 -0.13 -13.71
CA LYS A 25 7.39 0.97 -14.57
C LYS A 25 6.47 2.18 -14.47
N LEU A 26 5.15 1.96 -14.55
CA LEU A 26 4.14 3.00 -14.37
C LEU A 26 4.24 3.66 -12.99
N LEU A 27 4.42 2.88 -11.93
CA LEU A 27 4.51 3.42 -10.57
C LEU A 27 5.76 4.28 -10.39
N SER A 28 6.90 3.85 -10.94
CA SER A 28 8.13 4.65 -10.91
C SER A 28 7.89 5.99 -11.60
N TYR A 29 7.35 6.01 -12.82
CA TYR A 29 7.02 7.26 -13.51
C TYR A 29 6.08 8.16 -12.68
N SER A 30 5.11 7.58 -11.98
CA SER A 30 4.21 8.35 -11.12
C SER A 30 4.92 8.99 -9.92
N ILE A 31 5.87 8.28 -9.30
CA ILE A 31 6.65 8.79 -8.16
C ILE A 31 7.59 9.93 -8.62
N ILE A 32 8.26 9.76 -9.77
CA ILE A 32 9.07 10.83 -10.36
C ILE A 32 8.22 12.06 -10.69
N GLY A 33 7.02 11.87 -11.25
CA GLY A 33 6.10 12.96 -11.57
C GLY A 33 5.58 13.71 -10.32
N LEU A 34 5.27 12.99 -9.24
CA LEU A 34 4.90 13.58 -7.95
C LEU A 34 6.04 14.42 -7.35
N GLY A 35 7.29 14.00 -7.53
CA GLY A 35 8.46 14.72 -7.04
C GLY A 35 8.70 16.07 -7.71
N PHE A 36 8.34 16.22 -8.99
CA PHE A 36 8.47 17.48 -9.73
C PHE A 36 7.41 18.53 -9.33
N GLY A 37 6.28 18.11 -8.77
CA GLY A 37 5.18 19.00 -8.37
C GLY A 37 5.35 19.64 -7.00
N ILE A 38 6.27 19.15 -6.17
CA ILE A 38 6.54 19.69 -4.84
C ILE A 38 7.75 20.62 -4.91
N SER A 39 7.60 21.86 -4.42
CA SER A 39 8.71 22.79 -4.25
C SER A 39 9.80 22.15 -3.40
N LEU A 40 11.04 22.08 -3.91
CA LEU A 40 12.16 21.45 -3.18
C LEU A 40 12.29 21.97 -1.75
N SER A 41 11.94 23.23 -1.49
CA SER A 41 11.96 23.83 -0.15
C SER A 41 10.93 23.24 0.82
N GLU A 42 9.69 22.98 0.37
CA GLU A 42 8.64 22.37 1.19
C GLU A 42 8.94 20.91 1.47
N ALA A 43 9.41 20.16 0.46
CA ALA A 43 9.84 18.78 0.64
C ALA A 43 10.96 18.70 1.69
N PHE A 44 11.97 19.57 1.60
CA PHE A 44 13.09 19.56 2.53
C PHE A 44 12.68 19.95 3.94
N GLN A 45 11.79 20.92 4.10
CA GLN A 45 11.36 21.39 5.42
C GLN A 45 10.45 20.38 6.14
N ALA A 46 9.50 19.78 5.42
CA ALA A 46 8.65 18.71 5.94
C ALA A 46 9.46 17.45 6.29
N THR A 47 10.45 17.12 5.45
CA THR A 47 11.33 15.97 5.69
C THR A 47 12.31 16.24 6.82
N SER A 48 12.95 17.41 6.89
CA SER A 48 13.97 17.71 7.89
C SER A 48 13.42 17.69 9.32
N SER A 49 12.17 18.10 9.53
CA SER A 49 11.53 18.09 10.86
C SER A 49 10.86 16.74 11.19
N GLY A 50 10.46 15.97 10.17
CA GLY A 50 9.61 14.78 10.34
C GLY A 50 10.27 13.43 10.03
N ILE A 51 11.41 13.39 9.33
CA ILE A 51 12.01 12.13 8.82
C ILE A 51 12.28 11.13 9.95
N GLY A 52 12.74 11.60 11.11
CA GLY A 52 13.03 10.73 12.25
C GLY A 52 11.77 10.02 12.77
N LEU A 53 10.64 10.73 12.82
CA LEU A 53 9.38 10.17 13.29
C LEU A 53 8.79 9.20 12.26
N ILE A 54 8.84 9.55 10.97
CA ILE A 54 8.33 8.74 9.86
C ILE A 54 9.09 7.41 9.76
N VAL A 55 10.43 7.46 9.78
CA VAL A 55 11.26 6.24 9.72
C VAL A 55 10.98 5.36 10.94
N THR A 56 10.96 5.95 12.14
CA THR A 56 10.73 5.19 13.37
C THR A 56 9.35 4.53 13.38
N THR A 57 8.29 5.26 13.02
CA THR A 57 6.93 4.68 12.95
C THR A 57 6.82 3.59 11.89
N ILE A 58 7.37 3.79 10.69
CA ILE A 58 7.37 2.76 9.65
C ILE A 58 8.10 1.49 10.13
N PHE A 59 9.29 1.62 10.74
CA PHE A 59 10.03 0.47 11.25
C PHE A 59 9.28 -0.24 12.38
N VAL A 60 8.74 0.51 13.35
CA VAL A 60 7.96 -0.04 14.46
C VAL A 60 6.72 -0.78 13.92
N THR A 61 5.96 -0.17 13.01
CA THR A 61 4.77 -0.79 12.41
C THR A 61 5.12 -1.98 11.52
N LEU A 62 6.23 -1.94 10.78
CA LEU A 62 6.71 -3.08 9.98
C LEU A 62 7.13 -4.26 10.85
N ILE A 63 7.90 -3.99 11.90
CA ILE A 63 8.39 -5.01 12.83
C ILE A 63 7.20 -5.61 13.57
N LEU A 64 6.38 -4.80 14.25
CA LEU A 64 5.21 -5.29 14.98
C LEU A 64 4.23 -5.99 14.04
N GLY A 65 3.90 -5.39 12.90
CA GLY A 65 2.93 -5.93 11.95
C GLY A 65 3.39 -7.28 11.37
N THR A 66 4.67 -7.42 11.03
CA THR A 66 5.22 -8.69 10.54
C THR A 66 5.29 -9.74 11.65
N TRP A 67 5.65 -9.34 12.88
CA TRP A 67 5.73 -10.25 14.02
C TRP A 67 4.36 -10.82 14.39
N ILE A 68 3.34 -9.97 14.42
CA ILE A 68 1.95 -10.36 14.69
C ILE A 68 1.42 -11.24 13.55
N ALA A 69 1.70 -10.89 12.28
CA ALA A 69 1.28 -11.68 11.13
C ALA A 69 1.89 -13.10 11.15
N LEU A 70 3.17 -13.23 11.54
CA LEU A 70 3.81 -14.54 11.72
C LEU A 70 3.18 -15.33 12.86
N LYS A 71 2.85 -14.68 13.98
CA LYS A 71 2.24 -15.34 15.15
C LYS A 71 0.83 -15.85 14.87
N ILE A 72 0.12 -15.23 13.94
CA ILE A 72 -1.21 -15.66 13.44
C ILE A 72 -1.10 -16.85 12.47
N GLY A 73 0.11 -17.29 12.10
CA GLY A 73 0.34 -18.38 11.16
C GLY A 73 0.17 -17.97 9.69
N LEU A 74 0.23 -16.67 9.40
CA LEU A 74 0.13 -16.14 8.04
C LEU A 74 1.45 -16.33 7.29
N ASP A 75 1.37 -16.67 6.01
CA ASP A 75 2.55 -16.82 5.15
C ASP A 75 3.40 -15.54 5.14
N LYS A 76 4.74 -15.70 5.17
CA LYS A 76 5.70 -14.59 5.28
C LYS A 76 5.46 -13.52 4.21
N LYS A 77 5.04 -13.92 3.00
CA LYS A 77 4.75 -12.99 1.90
C LYS A 77 3.51 -12.15 2.18
N THR A 78 2.43 -12.76 2.67
CA THR A 78 1.18 -12.08 3.00
C THR A 78 1.37 -11.10 4.17
N GLY A 79 2.10 -11.52 5.22
CA GLY A 79 2.40 -10.66 6.36
C GLY A 79 3.17 -9.40 5.94
N TYR A 80 4.17 -9.56 5.06
CA TYR A 80 4.96 -8.44 4.54
C TYR A 80 4.12 -7.50 3.65
N LEU A 81 3.23 -8.05 2.81
CA LEU A 81 2.29 -7.25 1.98
C LEU A 81 1.34 -6.41 2.84
N ILE A 82 0.75 -6.99 3.87
CA ILE A 82 -0.18 -6.29 4.75
C ILE A 82 0.55 -5.20 5.53
N SER A 83 1.70 -5.54 6.10
CA SER A 83 2.45 -4.62 6.94
C SER A 83 3.01 -3.43 6.14
N SER A 84 3.56 -3.67 4.94
CA SER A 84 3.99 -2.61 4.03
C SER A 84 2.82 -1.79 3.47
N GLY A 85 1.68 -2.42 3.20
CA GLY A 85 0.44 -1.76 2.80
C GLY A 85 -0.02 -0.75 3.83
N THR A 86 -0.17 -1.18 5.08
CA THR A 86 -0.70 -0.33 6.16
C THR A 86 0.28 0.73 6.65
N ALA A 87 1.60 0.49 6.54
CA ALA A 87 2.61 1.45 7.01
C ALA A 87 2.87 2.62 6.05
N ILE A 88 2.53 2.51 4.75
CA ILE A 88 2.94 3.50 3.73
C ILE A 88 1.74 4.25 3.14
N CYS A 89 0.95 3.59 2.30
CA CYS A 89 -0.13 4.25 1.54
C CYS A 89 -1.26 3.31 1.12
N GLY A 90 -1.41 2.20 1.83
CA GLY A 90 -2.50 1.26 1.67
C GLY A 90 -2.37 0.32 0.47
N GLY A 91 -3.45 0.20 -0.31
CA GLY A 91 -3.54 -0.74 -1.44
C GLY A 91 -2.54 -0.48 -2.58
N SER A 92 -2.05 0.75 -2.73
CA SER A 92 -1.05 1.12 -3.75
C SER A 92 0.31 0.46 -3.49
N ALA A 93 0.72 0.39 -2.23
CA ALA A 93 1.93 -0.31 -1.82
C ALA A 93 1.80 -1.83 -2.04
N ILE A 94 0.63 -2.41 -1.74
CA ILE A 94 0.36 -3.84 -1.97
C ILE A 94 0.48 -4.19 -3.46
N ALA A 95 -0.06 -3.35 -4.35
CA ALA A 95 0.03 -3.54 -5.80
C ALA A 95 1.46 -3.40 -6.35
N ALA A 96 2.30 -2.57 -5.71
CA ALA A 96 3.70 -2.41 -6.06
C ALA A 96 4.58 -3.59 -5.62
N VAL A 97 4.30 -4.14 -4.43
CA VAL A 97 5.13 -5.18 -3.79
C VAL A 97 4.71 -6.59 -4.21
N SER A 98 3.42 -6.83 -4.47
CA SER A 98 2.89 -8.12 -4.97
C SER A 98 3.69 -8.71 -6.15
N PRO A 99 3.99 -7.94 -7.22
CA PRO A 99 4.83 -8.42 -8.32
C PRO A 99 6.30 -8.64 -7.95
N ALA A 100 6.82 -7.91 -6.96
CA ALA A 100 8.22 -8.02 -6.54
C ALA A 100 8.50 -9.29 -5.73
N ILE A 101 7.52 -9.77 -4.96
CA ILE A 101 7.67 -10.95 -4.09
C ILE A 101 7.00 -12.23 -4.65
N ASN A 102 6.47 -12.18 -5.88
CA ASN A 102 5.67 -13.25 -6.49
C ASN A 102 4.59 -13.76 -5.51
N ALA A 103 3.71 -12.85 -5.09
CA ALA A 103 2.61 -13.19 -4.19
C ALA A 103 1.45 -13.82 -4.97
N ASN A 104 0.80 -14.82 -4.37
CA ASN A 104 -0.38 -15.44 -4.97
C ASN A 104 -1.57 -14.46 -5.00
N ALA A 105 -2.47 -14.58 -5.97
CA ALA A 105 -3.66 -13.75 -6.09
C ALA A 105 -4.55 -13.80 -4.83
N ASN A 106 -4.64 -14.97 -4.18
CA ASN A 106 -5.36 -15.14 -2.91
C ASN A 106 -4.74 -14.33 -1.77
N GLN A 107 -3.40 -14.31 -1.67
CA GLN A 107 -2.66 -13.57 -0.65
C GLN A 107 -2.79 -12.05 -0.85
N THR A 108 -2.65 -11.61 -2.10
CA THR A 108 -2.80 -10.20 -2.49
C THR A 108 -4.24 -9.72 -2.25
N GLY A 109 -5.24 -10.53 -2.58
CA GLY A 109 -6.65 -10.23 -2.32
C GLY A 109 -6.99 -10.11 -0.84
N LEU A 110 -6.50 -11.03 0.00
CA LEU A 110 -6.68 -10.95 1.46
C LEU A 110 -6.03 -9.70 2.04
N ALA A 111 -4.79 -9.40 1.65
CA ALA A 111 -4.08 -8.22 2.10
C ALA A 111 -4.81 -6.92 1.71
N LEU A 112 -5.29 -6.85 0.48
CA LEU A 112 -6.03 -5.70 -0.04
C LEU A 112 -7.35 -5.48 0.72
N ARG A 113 -8.10 -6.55 1.03
CA ARG A 113 -9.35 -6.49 1.79
C ARG A 113 -9.13 -5.95 3.22
N LEU A 114 -8.14 -6.50 3.92
CA LEU A 114 -7.78 -6.06 5.28
C LEU A 114 -7.39 -4.58 5.29
N CYS A 115 -6.56 -4.16 4.33
CA CYS A 115 -6.09 -2.78 4.22
C CYS A 115 -7.24 -1.80 3.92
N LEU A 116 -8.16 -2.18 3.01
CA LEU A 116 -9.33 -1.36 2.68
C LEU A 116 -10.26 -1.18 3.90
N CYS A 117 -10.47 -2.25 4.67
CA CYS A 117 -11.29 -2.21 5.88
C CYS A 117 -10.74 -1.23 6.92
N SER A 118 -9.42 -1.23 7.16
CA SER A 118 -8.77 -0.29 8.08
C SER A 118 -8.87 1.17 7.61
N THR A 119 -8.71 1.40 6.31
CA THR A 119 -8.83 2.75 5.73
C THR A 119 -10.26 3.28 5.82
N LEU A 120 -11.26 2.42 5.61
CA LEU A 120 -12.67 2.78 5.75
C LEU A 120 -13.01 3.16 7.20
N LEU A 121 -12.47 2.45 8.19
CA LEU A 121 -12.70 2.75 9.61
C LEU A 121 -12.09 4.11 10.01
N HIS A 122 -10.86 4.41 9.57
CA HIS A 122 -10.26 5.74 9.77
C HIS A 122 -11.04 6.84 9.06
N CYS A 123 -11.50 6.60 7.84
CA CYS A 123 -12.31 7.55 7.10
C CYS A 123 -13.65 7.83 7.82
N LEU A 124 -14.31 6.79 8.34
CA LEU A 124 -15.54 6.91 9.11
C LEU A 124 -15.31 7.67 10.42
N SER A 125 -14.20 7.40 11.11
CA SER A 125 -13.79 8.14 12.32
C SER A 125 -13.51 9.61 12.01
N SER A 126 -12.83 9.90 10.91
CA SER A 126 -12.52 11.27 10.49
C SER A 126 -13.78 12.03 10.06
N LEU A 127 -14.75 11.35 9.44
CA LEU A 127 -16.05 11.93 9.06
C LEU A 127 -16.90 12.22 10.31
N LEU A 128 -16.87 11.33 11.31
CA LEU A 128 -17.55 11.52 12.58
C LEU A 128 -16.94 12.69 13.38
N SER A 129 -15.62 12.85 13.39
CA SER A 129 -14.94 14.01 13.98
C SER A 129 -15.12 15.32 13.20
N ALA A 130 -15.50 15.27 11.93
CA ALA A 130 -15.79 16.46 11.13
C ALA A 130 -17.25 16.94 11.28
N MET A 131 -18.14 16.11 11.84
CA MET A 131 -19.53 16.46 12.15
C MET A 131 -19.75 16.90 13.61
N LEU A 132 -18.75 16.73 14.49
CA LEU A 132 -18.78 17.11 15.91
C LEU A 132 -17.95 18.37 16.14
#